data_AF-A0A7C6DYH8-F1
#
_entry.id   AF-A0A7C6DYH8-F1
#
_cell.length_a   1.000
_cell.length_b   1.000
_cell.length_c   1.000
_cell.angle_alpha   90.00
_cell.angle_beta   90.00
_cell.angle_gamma   90.00
#
_symmetry.space_group_name_H-M   'P 1'
#
loop_
_entity.id
_entity.type
_entity.pdbx_description
1 polymer ?
#
loop_
_entity_poly.entity_id
_entity_poly.type
_entity_poly.pdbx_seq_one_letter_code
_entity_poly.pdbx_strand_id
1 'polypeptide(L)'
;MESEKEHIYRRQSLARFSPAEKFRIILADLAFTILIRLIGLTLRFESEGEENLNLSESSGPVIYAVWHNRIFGGIYYLRNRRIAVMTSESLDG
;
A
#
# COMPACT_ATOMS: atom_id res chain seq x y z
N MET A 1 -16.91 0.14 16.98
CA MET A 1 -16.59 0.70 15.66
C MET A 1 -15.09 0.90 15.46
N GLU A 2 -14.33 1.44 16.44
CA GLU A 2 -12.85 1.51 16.42
C GLU A 2 -12.19 0.14 16.16
N SER A 3 -12.68 -0.90 16.83
CA SER A 3 -12.17 -2.27 16.75
C SER A 3 -12.20 -2.90 15.36
N GLU A 4 -13.11 -2.46 14.49
CA GLU A 4 -13.30 -3.06 13.16
C GLU A 4 -12.33 -2.45 12.13
N LYS A 5 -12.05 -1.15 12.25
CA LYS A 5 -11.08 -0.45 11.40
C LYS A 5 -9.64 -0.89 11.66
N GLU A 6 -9.30 -1.12 12.93
CA GLU A 6 -7.96 -1.59 13.32
C GLU A 6 -7.65 -3.00 12.81
N HIS A 7 -8.67 -3.83 12.54
CA HIS A 7 -8.48 -5.14 11.94
C HIS A 7 -7.95 -5.05 10.49
N ILE A 8 -8.37 -4.04 9.73
CA ILE A 8 -7.98 -3.86 8.31
C ILE A 8 -6.48 -3.56 8.17
N TYR A 9 -5.90 -2.85 9.14
CA TYR A 9 -4.47 -2.50 9.13
C TYR A 9 -3.57 -3.55 9.78
N ARG A 10 -4.15 -4.65 10.30
CA ARG A 10 -3.39 -5.72 10.91
C ARG A 10 -2.64 -6.49 9.83
N ARG A 11 -1.33 -6.68 10.01
CA ARG A 11 -0.55 -7.59 9.16
C ARG A 11 -1.16 -8.99 9.19
N GLN A 12 -1.26 -9.62 8.02
CA GLN A 12 -1.70 -11.00 7.93
C GLN A 12 -0.74 -11.92 8.69
N SER A 13 -1.30 -12.96 9.31
CA SER A 13 -0.52 -13.94 10.05
C SER A 13 0.34 -14.77 9.10
N LEU A 14 1.64 -14.87 9.41
CA LEU A 14 2.56 -15.75 8.70
C LEU A 14 2.55 -17.18 9.27
N ALA A 15 1.60 -17.54 10.15
CA ALA A 15 1.59 -18.83 10.84
C ALA A 15 1.61 -20.05 9.90
N ARG A 16 1.03 -19.91 8.70
CA ARG A 16 0.97 -20.97 7.68
C ARG A 16 2.30 -21.36 7.04
N PHE A 17 3.34 -20.53 7.18
CA PHE A 17 4.63 -20.72 6.51
C PHE A 17 5.65 -21.42 7.41
N SER A 18 6.61 -22.14 6.82
CA SER A 18 7.78 -22.68 7.53
C SER A 18 8.73 -21.57 8.00
N PRO A 19 9.64 -21.83 8.97
CA PRO A 19 10.58 -20.81 9.45
C PRO A 19 11.45 -20.19 8.34
N ALA A 20 11.90 -20.99 7.38
CA ALA A 20 12.70 -20.49 6.25
C ALA A 20 11.88 -19.61 5.30
N GLU A 21 10.60 -19.94 5.06
CA GLU A 21 9.69 -19.09 4.29
C GLU A 21 9.39 -17.77 5.00
N LYS A 22 9.11 -17.81 6.31
CA LYS A 22 8.92 -16.58 7.11
C LYS A 22 10.14 -15.67 7.01
N PHE A 23 11.34 -16.22 7.14
CA PHE A 23 12.57 -15.45 7.03
C PHE A 23 12.71 -14.80 5.64
N ARG A 24 12.47 -15.56 4.57
CA ARG A 24 12.49 -15.04 3.20
C ARG A 24 11.45 -13.94 2.97
N ILE A 25 10.23 -14.13 3.46
CA ILE A 25 9.15 -13.14 3.37
C ILE A 25 9.54 -11.84 4.09
N ILE A 26 10.04 -11.93 5.32
CA ILE A 26 10.44 -10.76 6.11
C ILE A 26 11.62 -10.04 5.45
N LEU A 27 12.61 -10.79 4.96
CA LEU A 27 13.77 -10.21 4.29
C LEU A 27 13.38 -9.52 2.99
N ALA A 28 12.50 -10.15 2.19
CA ALA A 28 11.97 -9.55 0.97
C ALA A 28 11.13 -8.30 1.26
N ASP A 29 10.21 -8.36 2.23
CA ASP A 29 9.39 -7.22 2.68
C ASP A 29 10.27 -6.03 3.06
N LEU A 30 11.30 -6.26 3.88
CA LEU A 30 12.25 -5.22 4.29
C LEU A 30 13.05 -4.69 3.11
N ALA A 31 13.60 -5.57 2.27
CA ALA A 31 14.43 -5.18 1.13
C ALA A 31 13.64 -4.34 0.11
N PHE A 32 12.44 -4.78 -0.27
CA PHE A 32 11.58 -4.03 -1.20
C PHE A 32 11.08 -2.73 -0.57
N THR A 33 10.75 -2.71 0.73
CA THR A 33 10.38 -1.48 1.42
C THR A 33 11.51 -0.44 1.36
N ILE A 34 12.75 -0.85 1.61
CA ILE A 34 13.91 0.05 1.53
C ILE A 34 14.12 0.52 0.10
N LEU A 35 14.09 -0.40 -0.87
CA LEU A 35 14.29 -0.08 -2.29
C LEU A 35 13.24 0.92 -2.79
N ILE A 36 11.96 0.68 -2.52
CA ILE A 36 10.87 1.57 -2.91
C ILE A 36 11.02 2.94 -2.24
N ARG A 37 11.46 2.99 -0.97
CA ARG A 37 11.75 4.26 -0.30
C ARG A 37 12.88 5.03 -0.98
N LEU A 38 13.98 4.38 -1.30
CA LEU A 38 15.12 5.02 -1.96
C LEU A 38 14.75 5.56 -3.34
N ILE A 39 13.99 4.80 -4.14
CA ILE A 39 13.45 5.26 -5.42
C ILE A 39 12.48 6.41 -5.18
N GLY A 40 11.56 6.28 -4.23
CA GLY A 40 10.56 7.31 -3.94
C GLY A 40 11.16 8.65 -3.50
N LEU A 41 12.33 8.65 -2.86
CA LEU A 41 13.06 9.88 -2.51
C LEU A 41 13.54 10.66 -3.74
N THR A 42 13.68 10.02 -4.90
CA THR A 42 14.10 10.68 -6.15
C THR A 42 12.92 11.09 -7.04
N LEU A 43 11.70 10.63 -6.72
CA LEU A 43 10.49 10.97 -7.48
C LEU A 43 9.98 12.37 -7.13
N ARG A 44 9.47 13.08 -8.15
CA ARG A 44 8.71 14.32 -8.01
C ARG A 44 7.27 14.03 -8.39
N PHE A 45 6.34 14.46 -7.57
CA PHE A 45 4.91 14.24 -7.77
C PHE A 45 4.24 15.55 -8.12
N GLU A 46 3.37 15.50 -9.12
CA GLU A 46 2.44 16.55 -9.49
C GLU A 46 1.05 15.93 -9.46
N SER A 47 0.04 16.72 -9.11
CA SER A 47 -1.34 16.26 -8.99
C SER A 47 -2.26 17.27 -9.64
N GLU A 48 -3.15 16.76 -10.48
CA GLU A 48 -4.20 17.52 -11.14
C GLU A 48 -5.54 17.11 -10.54
N GLY A 49 -6.41 18.09 -10.28
CA GLY A 49 -7.76 17.84 -9.76
C GLY A 49 -7.82 17.47 -8.26
N GLU A 50 -6.85 17.89 -7.45
CA GLU A 50 -6.78 17.60 -6.01
C GLU A 50 -8.02 18.10 -5.25
N GLU A 51 -8.67 19.16 -5.73
CA GLU A 51 -9.93 19.66 -5.20
C GLU A 51 -11.05 18.60 -5.19
N ASN A 52 -11.10 17.74 -6.21
CA ASN A 52 -12.11 16.68 -6.31
C ASN A 52 -11.85 15.59 -5.28
N LEU A 53 -10.58 15.27 -5.02
CA LEU A 53 -10.18 14.32 -3.99
C LEU A 53 -10.57 14.84 -2.62
N ASN A 54 -10.26 16.11 -2.31
CA ASN A 54 -10.60 16.73 -1.02
C ASN A 54 -12.11 16.73 -0.77
N LEU A 55 -12.92 17.06 -1.78
CA LEU A 55 -14.39 16.98 -1.70
C LEU A 55 -14.87 15.54 -1.42
N SER A 56 -14.28 14.56 -2.10
CA SER A 56 -14.62 13.15 -1.94
C SER A 56 -14.26 12.62 -0.55
N GLU A 57 -13.06 12.93 -0.05
CA GLU A 57 -12.61 12.53 1.29
C GLU A 57 -13.45 13.17 2.40
N SER A 58 -13.95 14.39 2.19
CA SER A 58 -14.88 15.03 3.13
C SER A 58 -16.26 14.37 3.16
N SER A 59 -16.62 13.66 2.09
CA SER A 59 -17.93 13.00 1.92
C SER A 59 -17.92 11.53 2.36
N GLY A 60 -16.75 10.90 2.49
CA GLY A 60 -16.62 9.51 2.91
C GLY A 60 -15.33 8.82 2.45
N PRO A 61 -15.25 7.48 2.56
CA PRO A 61 -14.11 6.70 2.07
C PRO A 61 -13.94 6.83 0.56
N VAL A 62 -12.69 6.94 0.11
CA VAL A 62 -12.32 7.05 -1.30
C VAL A 62 -11.58 5.80 -1.77
N ILE A 63 -11.78 5.42 -3.03
CA ILE A 63 -11.02 4.35 -3.69
C ILE A 63 -9.92 5.00 -4.53
N TYR A 64 -8.68 4.70 -4.18
CA TYR A 64 -7.52 5.08 -4.97
C TYR A 64 -7.24 4.00 -6.03
N ALA A 65 -7.14 4.40 -7.29
CA ALA A 65 -6.76 3.50 -8.38
C ALA A 65 -5.31 3.78 -8.81
N VAL A 66 -4.49 2.73 -8.91
CA VAL A 66 -3.10 2.81 -9.37
C VAL A 66 -2.90 1.91 -10.58
N TRP A 67 -2.24 2.42 -11.61
CA TRP A 67 -1.87 1.63 -12.78
C TRP A 67 -0.76 0.63 -12.44
N HIS A 68 -0.83 -0.59 -12.96
CA HIS A 68 0.11 -1.68 -12.65
C HIS A 68 1.58 -1.31 -12.86
N ASN A 69 1.89 -0.60 -13.95
CA ASN A 69 3.23 -0.12 -14.26
C ASN A 69 3.72 1.02 -13.33
N ARG A 70 2.87 1.53 -12.46
CA ARG A 70 3.15 2.63 -11.51
C ARG A 70 2.85 2.27 -10.06
N ILE A 71 2.63 1.00 -9.73
CA ILE A 71 2.29 0.56 -8.36
C ILE A 71 3.27 1.12 -7.32
N PHE A 72 4.58 0.92 -7.50
CA PHE A 72 5.56 1.35 -6.49
C PHE A 72 5.58 2.87 -6.29
N GLY A 73 5.49 3.64 -7.37
CA GLY A 73 5.40 5.11 -7.30
C GLY A 73 4.09 5.57 -6.66
N GLY A 74 2.96 4.94 -7.02
CA GLY A 74 1.64 5.25 -6.48
C GLY A 74 1.50 4.91 -5.00
N ILE A 75 1.95 3.73 -4.57
CA ILE A 75 1.97 3.34 -3.15
C ILE A 75 2.91 4.25 -2.35
N TYR A 76 4.06 4.62 -2.91
CA TYR A 76 4.92 5.61 -2.26
C TYR A 76 4.25 6.98 -2.18
N TYR A 77 3.54 7.44 -3.21
CA TYR A 77 2.78 8.70 -3.17
C TYR A 77 1.71 8.70 -2.08
N LEU A 78 0.97 7.59 -1.94
CA LEU A 78 -0.10 7.40 -0.96
C LEU A 78 0.39 7.01 0.45
N ARG A 79 1.71 6.93 0.67
CA ARG A 79 2.29 6.55 1.96
C ARG A 79 1.79 7.48 3.09
N ASN A 80 1.70 6.93 4.30
CA ASN A 80 1.26 7.65 5.51
C ASN A 80 -0.20 8.15 5.49
N ARG A 81 -1.04 7.73 4.54
CA ARG A 81 -2.47 8.09 4.45
C ARG A 81 -3.43 7.07 5.07
N ARG A 82 -2.91 6.05 5.79
CA ARG A 82 -3.69 4.92 6.34
C ARG A 82 -4.64 4.28 5.31
N ILE A 83 -4.11 3.92 4.14
CA ILE A 83 -4.87 3.20 3.10
C ILE A 83 -4.91 1.69 3.37
N ALA A 84 -5.95 1.02 2.88
CA ALA A 84 -5.99 -0.42 2.72
C ALA A 84 -5.78 -0.77 1.25
N VAL A 85 -5.00 -1.81 0.97
CA VAL A 85 -4.72 -2.28 -0.40
C VAL A 85 -5.48 -3.57 -0.62
N MET A 86 -6.24 -3.64 -1.71
CA MET A 86 -6.89 -4.85 -2.18
C MET A 86 -6.13 -5.35 -3.41
N THR A 87 -5.70 -6.60 -3.39
CA THR A 87 -5.05 -7.26 -4.54
C THR A 87 -5.86 -8.51 -4.88
N SER A 88 -5.82 -8.90 -6.15
CA SER A 88 -6.34 -10.21 -6.55
C SER A 88 -5.40 -11.31 -6.02
N GLU A 89 -5.94 -12.53 -5.84
CA GLU A 89 -5.11 -13.72 -5.60
C GLU A 89 -4.58 -14.34 -6.90
N SER A 90 -4.92 -13.76 -8.06
CA SER A 90 -4.43 -14.21 -9.36
C SER A 90 -2.93 -13.94 -9.54
N LEU A 91 -2.30 -14.73 -10.40
CA LEU A 91 -0.85 -14.64 -10.66
C LEU A 91 -0.43 -13.29 -11.27
N ASP A 92 -1.34 -12.62 -11.95
CA ASP A 92 -1.19 -11.30 -12.57
C ASP A 92 -1.65 -10.13 -11.67
N GLY A 93 -2.13 -10.44 -10.46
CA GLY A 93 -2.68 -9.49 -9.49
C GLY A 93 -1.69 -8.80 -8.58
#